data_AF-A0A9E5VX58-F1
#
_entry.id   AF-A0A9E5VX58-F1
#
_cell.length_a   1.000
_cell.length_b   1.000
_cell.length_c   1.000
_cell.angle_alpha   90.00
_cell.angle_beta   90.00
_cell.angle_gamma   90.00
#
_symmetry.space_group_name_H-M   'P 1'
#
loop_
_entity.id
_entity.type
_entity.pdbx_description
1 polymer ?
#
loop_
_entity_poly.entity_id
_entity_poly.type
_entity_poly.pdbx_seq_one_letter_code
_entity_poly.pdbx_strand_id
1 'polypeptide(L)'
;MADEYLKDKRGIRYGKISTDMRGNITVYNKTNIKIGTIKTDSLGKQTAYDKSLRPVAVYDPRTDTTKDRMGRRLSKGNTLVDLFFAQIK
;
A
#
# COMPACT_ATOMS: atom_id res chain seq x y z
N MET A 1 -0.93 -9.94 -14.43
CA MET A 1 -0.76 -8.70 -13.64
C MET A 1 -2.05 -7.91 -13.80
N ALA A 2 -2.63 -7.43 -12.72
CA ALA A 2 -3.89 -6.68 -12.74
C ALA A 2 -3.62 -5.24 -12.30
N ASP A 3 -4.00 -4.28 -13.13
CA ASP A 3 -3.84 -2.86 -12.85
C ASP A 3 -5.18 -2.26 -12.42
N GLU A 4 -5.16 -1.50 -11.33
CA GLU A 4 -6.33 -0.79 -10.82
C GLU A 4 -6.00 0.69 -10.62
N TYR A 5 -6.85 1.56 -11.14
CA TYR A 5 -6.71 3.02 -11.00
C TYR A 5 -7.42 3.50 -9.75
N LEU A 6 -6.68 4.20 -8.89
CA LEU A 6 -7.23 4.85 -7.71
C LEU A 6 -7.82 6.21 -8.12
N LYS A 7 -9.09 6.42 -7.76
CA LYS A 7 -9.87 7.61 -8.11
C LYS A 7 -10.46 8.25 -6.87
N ASP A 8 -10.50 9.58 -6.85
CA ASP A 8 -11.18 10.33 -5.79
C ASP A 8 -12.71 10.24 -5.94
N LYS A 9 -13.45 10.88 -5.02
CA LYS A 9 -14.92 10.94 -5.05
C LYS A 9 -15.52 11.59 -6.31
N ARG A 10 -14.71 12.32 -7.08
CA ARG A 10 -15.09 12.99 -8.33
C ARG A 10 -14.71 12.15 -9.55
N GLY A 11 -14.11 10.96 -9.35
CA GLY A 11 -13.63 10.08 -10.40
C GLY A 11 -12.25 10.46 -10.95
N ILE A 12 -11.56 11.44 -10.36
CA ILE A 12 -10.24 11.90 -10.82
C ILE A 12 -9.17 10.94 -10.33
N ARG A 13 -8.33 10.46 -11.26
CA ARG A 13 -7.25 9.52 -10.96
C ARG A 13 -6.15 10.21 -10.17
N TYR A 14 -5.73 9.63 -9.04
CA TYR A 14 -4.60 10.11 -8.24
C TYR A 14 -3.45 9.11 -8.12
N GLY A 15 -3.68 7.86 -8.52
CA GLY A 15 -2.67 6.81 -8.53
C GLY A 15 -3.12 5.56 -9.26
N LYS A 16 -2.24 4.56 -9.27
CA LYS A 16 -2.51 3.23 -9.80
C LYS A 16 -1.84 2.21 -8.90
N ILE A 17 -2.47 1.06 -8.72
CA ILE A 17 -1.84 -0.13 -8.15
C ILE A 17 -1.71 -1.20 -9.23
N SER A 18 -0.64 -1.97 -9.19
CA SER A 18 -0.42 -3.13 -10.06
C SER A 18 -0.15 -4.35 -9.21
N THR A 19 -0.99 -5.37 -9.33
CA THR A 19 -0.89 -6.60 -8.55
C THR A 19 -0.27 -7.69 -9.40
N ASP A 20 0.80 -8.29 -8.89
CA ASP A 20 1.46 -9.43 -9.52
C ASP A 20 0.73 -10.76 -9.22
N MET A 21 1.15 -11.85 -9.87
CA MET A 21 0.55 -13.17 -9.68
C MET A 21 0.78 -13.76 -8.27
N ARG A 22 1.68 -13.16 -7.48
CA ARG A 22 2.00 -13.57 -6.11
C ARG A 22 1.25 -12.74 -5.07
N GLY A 23 0.43 -11.79 -5.50
CA GLY A 23 -0.31 -10.87 -4.61
C GLY A 23 0.55 -9.74 -4.05
N ASN A 24 1.72 -9.45 -4.62
CA ASN A 24 2.44 -8.22 -4.32
C ASN A 24 1.86 -7.06 -5.12
N ILE A 25 1.80 -5.90 -4.49
CA ILE A 25 1.22 -4.69 -5.07
C ILE A 25 2.35 -3.68 -5.30
N THR A 26 2.44 -3.13 -6.51
CA THR A 26 3.26 -1.97 -6.79
C THR A 26 2.38 -0.73 -6.87
N VAL A 27 2.74 0.31 -6.13
CA VAL A 27 1.96 1.56 -6.03
C VAL A 27 2.64 2.63 -6.87
N TYR A 28 1.85 3.27 -7.73
CA TYR A 28 2.26 4.35 -8.62
C TYR A 28 1.46 5.62 -8.33
N ASN A 29 2.12 6.77 -8.44
CA ASN A 29 1.43 8.06 -8.42
C ASN A 29 0.67 8.33 -9.74
N LYS A 30 -0.03 9.46 -9.82
CA LYS A 30 -0.77 9.88 -11.03
C LYS A 30 0.08 9.99 -12.31
N THR A 31 1.40 10.16 -12.19
CA THR A 31 2.34 10.26 -13.32
C THR A 31 3.04 8.92 -13.62
N ASN A 32 2.51 7.80 -13.12
CA ASN A 32 3.07 6.45 -13.26
C ASN A 32 4.50 6.28 -12.69
N ILE A 33 4.90 7.12 -11.74
CA ILE A 33 6.15 6.94 -10.98
C ILE A 33 5.86 5.99 -9.82
N LYS A 34 6.69 4.95 -9.69
CA LYS A 34 6.64 4.02 -8.55
C LYS A 34 6.95 4.78 -7.25
N ILE A 35 6.03 4.73 -6.29
CA ILE A 35 6.18 5.35 -4.97
C ILE A 35 6.35 4.34 -3.84
N GLY A 36 5.99 3.08 -4.08
CA GLY A 36 6.20 2.02 -3.10
C GLY A 36 5.77 0.64 -3.59
N THR A 37 5.93 -0.34 -2.71
CA THR A 37 5.47 -1.73 -2.93
C THR A 37 4.90 -2.28 -1.64
N ILE A 38 3.88 -3.11 -1.75
CA ILE A 38 3.35 -3.93 -0.66
C ILE A 38 3.65 -5.38 -1.01
N LYS A 39 4.31 -6.09 -0.09
CA LYS A 39 4.56 -7.52 -0.23
C LYS A 39 3.69 -8.30 0.73
N THR A 40 3.15 -9.41 0.24
CA THR A 40 2.31 -10.31 1.03
C THR A 40 3.11 -11.57 1.34
N ASP A 41 3.17 -11.96 2.62
CA ASP A 41 3.80 -13.21 3.02
C ASP A 41 2.82 -14.40 2.97
N SER A 42 3.33 -15.60 3.26
CA SER A 42 2.53 -16.83 3.25
C SER A 42 1.42 -16.87 4.32
N LEU A 43 1.48 -16.01 5.33
CA LEU A 43 0.46 -15.88 6.38
C LEU A 43 -0.55 -14.75 6.07
N GLY A 44 -0.45 -14.12 4.89
CA GLY A 44 -1.29 -13.01 4.47
C GLY A 44 -0.92 -11.67 5.11
N LYS A 45 0.15 -11.62 5.91
CA LYS A 45 0.64 -10.36 6.47
C LYS A 45 1.28 -9.55 5.36
N GLN A 46 0.96 -8.26 5.34
CA GLN A 46 1.40 -7.36 4.27
C GLN A 46 2.38 -6.34 4.83
N THR A 47 3.48 -6.13 4.12
CA THR A 47 4.49 -5.12 4.48
C THR A 47 4.61 -4.09 3.37
N ALA A 48 4.40 -2.83 3.70
CA ALA A 48 4.63 -1.70 2.80
C ALA A 48 6.09 -1.26 2.86
N TYR A 49 6.66 -1.03 1.68
CA TYR A 49 8.00 -0.54 1.47
C TYR A 49 7.98 0.73 0.63
N ASP A 50 8.84 1.68 0.97
CA ASP A 50 9.06 2.90 0.17
C ASP A 50 9.79 2.60 -1.16
N LYS A 51 10.01 3.65 -1.98
CA LYS A 51 10.76 3.56 -3.23
C LYS A 51 12.19 2.98 -3.08
N SER A 52 12.78 3.10 -1.90
CA SER A 52 14.12 2.63 -1.54
C SER A 52 14.08 1.26 -0.85
N LEU A 53 12.94 0.55 -0.92
CA LEU A 53 12.71 -0.75 -0.30
C LEU A 53 12.89 -0.77 1.22
N ARG A 54 12.67 0.37 1.90
CA ARG A 54 12.66 0.43 3.37
C ARG A 54 11.25 0.17 3.88
N PRO A 55 11.06 -0.67 4.92
CA PRO A 55 9.75 -0.94 5.47
C PRO A 55 9.20 0.32 6.16
N VAL A 56 7.95 0.66 5.85
CA VAL A 56 7.26 1.84 6.42
C VAL A 56 6.08 1.47 7.30
N ALA A 57 5.37 0.40 6.97
CA ALA A 57 4.19 -0.06 7.70
C ALA A 57 3.91 -1.53 7.42
N VAL A 58 3.12 -2.14 8.30
CA VAL A 58 2.75 -3.55 8.27
C VAL A 58 1.26 -3.68 8.59
N TYR A 59 0.54 -4.45 7.78
CA TYR A 59 -0.81 -4.90 8.06
C TYR A 59 -0.79 -6.37 8.48
N ASP A 60 -1.45 -6.68 9.59
CA ASP A 60 -1.63 -8.03 10.10
C ASP A 60 -3.10 -8.45 10.01
N PRO A 61 -3.47 -9.44 9.16
CA PRO A 61 -4.85 -9.87 8.99
C PRO A 61 -5.43 -10.59 10.22
N ARG A 62 -4.59 -11.15 11.11
CA ARG A 62 -5.08 -11.84 12.31
C ARG A 62 -5.64 -10.87 13.34
N THR A 63 -5.11 -9.66 13.35
CA THR A 63 -5.54 -8.59 14.27
C THR A 63 -6.27 -7.46 13.55
N ASP A 64 -6.47 -7.59 12.23
CA ASP A 64 -7.10 -6.58 11.37
C ASP A 64 -6.55 -5.16 11.63
N THR A 65 -5.23 -5.04 11.70
CA THR A 65 -4.56 -3.81 12.16
C THR A 65 -3.37 -3.46 11.29
N THR A 66 -3.27 -2.17 10.94
CA THR A 66 -2.06 -1.60 10.32
C THR A 66 -1.23 -0.87 11.38
N LYS A 67 0.07 -1.14 11.40
CA LYS A 67 1.06 -0.54 12.30
C LYS A 67 2.18 0.11 11.49
N ASP A 68 2.79 1.16 12.03
CA ASP A 68 3.99 1.74 11.43
C ASP A 68 5.23 0.86 11.68
N ARG A 69 6.38 1.25 11.11
CA ARG A 69 7.67 0.58 11.33
C ARG A 69 8.13 0.52 12.80
N MET A 70 7.58 1.35 13.68
CA MET A 70 7.86 1.34 15.12
C MET A 70 6.88 0.47 15.92
N GLY A 71 5.91 -0.16 15.25
CA GLY A 71 4.88 -0.98 15.87
C GLY A 71 3.70 -0.17 16.44
N ARG A 72 3.66 1.15 16.23
CA ARG A 72 2.54 1.99 16.66
C ARG A 72 1.36 1.74 15.75
N ARG A 73 0.17 1.55 16.34
CA ARG A 73 -1.07 1.36 15.58
C ARG A 73 -1.41 2.63 14.78
N LEU A 74 -1.59 2.47 13.48
CA LEU A 74 -2.05 3.54 12.58
C LEU A 74 -3.56 3.48 12.38
N SER A 75 -4.11 2.29 12.19
CA SER A 75 -5.53 2.11 11.85
C SER A 75 -6.03 0.69 12.15
N LYS A 76 -7.35 0.48 12.10
CA LYS A 76 -7.98 -0.82 11.92
C LYS A 76 -8.16 -1.06 10.41
N GLY A 77 -7.98 -2.28 9.93
CA GLY A 77 -8.03 -2.60 8.50
C GLY A 77 -6.69 -2.47 7.79
N ASN A 78 -6.67 -2.89 6.52
CA ASN A 78 -5.53 -2.74 5.62
C ASN A 78 -5.55 -1.35 4.97
N THR A 79 -4.80 -0.41 5.54
CA THR A 79 -4.70 0.97 5.02
C THR A 79 -3.34 1.23 4.37
N LEU A 80 -2.61 0.18 3.96
CA LEU A 80 -1.24 0.32 3.46
C LEU A 80 -1.16 1.15 2.17
N VAL A 81 -2.15 1.02 1.28
CA VAL A 81 -2.21 1.81 0.05
C VAL A 81 -2.41 3.29 0.37
N ASP A 82 -3.32 3.61 1.30
CA ASP A 82 -3.63 4.99 1.67
C ASP A 82 -2.42 5.72 2.27
N LEU A 83 -1.54 5.01 2.99
CA LEU A 83 -0.32 5.59 3.57
C LEU A 83 0.60 6.22 2.51
N PHE A 84 0.64 5.66 1.30
CA PHE A 84 1.45 6.22 0.21
C PHE A 84 0.89 7.54 -0.33
N PHE A 85 -0.39 7.82 -0.14
CA PHE A 85 -1.06 9.03 -0.63
C PHE A 85 -1.34 10.04 0.49
N ALA A 86 -1.33 9.61 1.75
CA ALA A 86 -1.49 10.48 2.91
C ALA A 86 -0.35 11.51 3.08
N GLN A 87 0.86 11.22 2.56
CA GLN A 87 1.99 12.16 2.56
C GLN A 87 1.92 13.24 1.46
N ILE A 88 0.91 13.20 0.57
CA ILE A 88 0.80 14.11 -0.60
C ILE A 88 -0.29 15.18 -0.38
N LYS A 89 -0.66 15.49 0.87
CA LYS A 89 -1.61 16.57 1.19
C LYS A 89 -0.89 17.87 1.53
#